data_AF-A0A838J032-F1
#
_entry.id   AF-A0A838J032-F1
#
_cell.length_a   1.000
_cell.length_b   1.000
_cell.length_c   1.000
_cell.angle_alpha   90.00
_cell.angle_beta   90.00
_cell.angle_gamma   90.00
#
_symmetry.space_group_name_H-M   'P 1'
#
loop_
_entity.id
_entity.type
_entity.pdbx_description
1 polymer ?
#
loop_
_entity_poly.entity_id
_entity_poly.type
_entity_poly.pdbx_seq_one_letter_code
_entity_poly.pdbx_strand_id
1 'polypeptide(L)'
;HPDPDPDPDTDANGAGVASSLATIIDLDRIAAAAVPAREYVVDDGWFLRSDDGGHVRRTNSVAPSEAGRDPIDLKVARVVRWYTARGRRPRIQLSPGAMPRDLRTTLMALGWVLEVPVAVMVRVADATDGTGLAHESLDTSEVRLSRHATPEWQRAYRRTLAHAPPGEVAARLRLAVDAPAPKAYASAGVASPVAVGVAVMGEGWMGIFDVATMPESLRQGHATRVVRALSAWGSEMGGGSHYLQVAVANVGARSLYERLGYRTAYTYVYAVPGRDAGQ
;
A
#
# COMPACT_ATOMS: atom_id res chain seq x y z
N HIS A 1 39.18 -7.22 -26.35
CA HIS A 1 38.55 -6.65 -25.13
C HIS A 1 37.09 -6.44 -25.43
N PRO A 2 36.16 -7.26 -24.91
CA PRO A 2 34.76 -6.91 -24.97
C PRO A 2 34.45 -5.91 -23.85
N ASP A 3 33.67 -4.88 -24.19
CA ASP A 3 33.11 -3.90 -23.27
C ASP A 3 32.26 -4.60 -22.19
N PRO A 4 32.26 -4.10 -20.94
CA PRO A 4 31.39 -4.63 -19.90
C PRO A 4 29.92 -4.29 -20.15
N ASP A 5 29.05 -5.27 -19.90
CA ASP A 5 27.59 -5.14 -19.89
C ASP A 5 27.12 -3.92 -19.06
N PRO A 6 26.07 -3.21 -19.50
CA PRO A 6 25.53 -2.09 -18.74
C PRO A 6 24.85 -2.58 -17.44
N ASP A 7 25.20 -1.91 -16.35
CA ASP A 7 24.64 -2.04 -15.00
C ASP A 7 23.11 -1.82 -15.01
N PRO A 8 22.28 -2.77 -14.52
CA PRO A 8 20.82 -2.65 -14.56
C PRO A 8 20.23 -1.61 -13.61
N ASP A 9 21.04 -0.83 -12.88
CA ASP A 9 20.56 0.22 -11.96
C ASP A 9 20.44 1.62 -12.59
N THR A 10 20.49 1.74 -13.92
CA THR A 10 20.22 3.02 -14.61
C THR A 10 19.15 2.91 -15.69
N ASP A 11 17.89 2.86 -15.26
CA ASP A 11 16.79 3.36 -16.07
C ASP A 11 16.23 4.66 -15.50
N ALA A 12 16.24 5.66 -16.38
CA ALA A 12 15.98 7.06 -16.15
C ALA A 12 14.48 7.43 -16.14
N ASN A 13 14.21 8.63 -15.62
CA ASN A 13 12.98 9.43 -15.78
C ASN A 13 11.75 9.06 -14.94
N GLY A 14 11.92 9.24 -13.63
CA GLY A 14 10.91 9.85 -12.78
C GLY A 14 11.63 10.40 -11.57
N ALA A 15 11.71 11.72 -11.40
CA ALA A 15 12.34 12.35 -10.25
C ALA A 15 11.55 12.02 -8.96
N GLY A 16 11.77 10.81 -8.44
CA GLY A 16 11.31 10.40 -7.13
C GLY A 16 12.06 11.21 -6.08
N VAL A 17 11.37 11.59 -5.02
CA VAL A 17 12.06 12.08 -3.83
C VAL A 17 12.74 10.84 -3.25
N ALA A 18 14.06 10.74 -3.42
CA ALA A 18 14.83 9.68 -2.79
C ALA A 18 14.62 9.77 -1.28
N SER A 19 13.74 8.93 -0.75
CA SER A 19 13.44 8.89 0.67
C SER A 19 14.60 8.22 1.39
N SER A 20 14.98 8.75 2.55
CA SER A 20 16.02 8.10 3.35
C SER A 20 15.62 6.66 3.66
N LEU A 21 16.60 5.78 3.79
CA LEU A 21 16.35 4.39 4.18
C LEU A 21 15.54 4.27 5.49
N ALA A 22 15.79 5.15 6.46
CA ALA A 22 15.03 5.22 7.70
C ALA A 22 13.54 5.51 7.42
N THR A 23 13.26 6.50 6.57
CA THR A 23 11.90 6.83 6.14
C THR A 23 11.21 5.66 5.41
N ILE A 24 11.94 4.90 4.60
CA ILE A 24 11.40 3.72 3.91
C ILE A 24 10.97 2.66 4.93
N ILE A 25 11.84 2.36 5.90
CA ILE A 25 11.56 1.39 6.97
C ILE A 25 10.36 1.83 7.80
N ASP A 26 10.29 3.11 8.17
CA ASP A 26 9.14 3.65 8.90
C ASP A 26 7.85 3.56 8.09
N LEU A 27 7.87 3.93 6.81
CA LEU A 27 6.69 3.84 5.95
C LEU A 27 6.20 2.40 5.77
N ASP A 28 7.09 1.42 5.62
CA ASP A 28 6.69 0.01 5.55
C ASP A 28 6.00 -0.45 6.85
N ARG A 29 6.54 -0.06 8.00
CA ARG A 29 5.98 -0.36 9.32
C ARG A 29 4.64 0.33 9.55
N ILE A 30 4.55 1.63 9.25
CA ILE A 30 3.33 2.43 9.36
C ILE A 30 2.25 1.89 8.41
N ALA A 31 2.60 1.54 7.17
CA ALA A 31 1.67 0.95 6.21
C ALA A 31 1.19 -0.45 6.61
N ALA A 32 2.02 -1.22 7.32
CA ALA A 32 1.61 -2.49 7.91
C ALA A 32 0.62 -2.29 9.07
N ALA A 33 0.88 -1.31 9.95
CA ALA A 33 0.04 -1.01 11.10
C ALA A 33 -1.33 -0.41 10.70
N ALA A 34 -1.41 0.30 9.57
CA ALA A 34 -2.65 0.90 9.08
C ALA A 34 -3.71 -0.13 8.62
N VAL A 35 -3.31 -1.37 8.35
CA VAL A 35 -4.22 -2.48 8.00
C VAL A 35 -3.80 -3.75 8.74
N PRO A 36 -4.08 -3.86 10.05
CA PRO A 36 -3.56 -4.95 10.85
C PRO A 36 -4.11 -6.30 10.37
N ALA A 37 -3.21 -7.25 10.16
CA ALA A 37 -3.56 -8.65 9.95
C ALA A 37 -4.15 -9.24 11.23
N ARG A 38 -5.04 -10.22 11.10
CA ARG A 38 -5.65 -10.89 12.27
C ARG A 38 -4.67 -11.74 13.05
N GLU A 39 -3.76 -12.38 12.32
CA GLU A 39 -2.72 -13.21 12.89
C GLU A 39 -1.36 -12.64 12.51
N TYR A 40 -0.48 -12.51 13.50
CA TYR A 40 0.91 -12.18 13.26
C TYR A 40 1.84 -12.94 14.20
N VAL A 41 3.05 -13.23 13.72
CA VAL A 41 4.13 -13.84 14.49
C VAL A 41 5.43 -13.11 14.15
N VAL A 42 6.24 -12.83 15.16
CA VAL A 42 7.62 -12.38 14.95
C VAL A 42 8.52 -13.62 14.99
N ASP A 43 9.21 -13.89 13.89
CA ASP A 43 10.19 -14.97 13.76
C ASP A 43 11.55 -14.35 13.38
N ASP A 44 12.45 -14.28 14.35
CA ASP A 44 13.81 -13.77 14.17
C ASP A 44 13.87 -12.42 13.42
N GLY A 45 13.08 -11.43 13.87
CA GLY A 45 13.03 -10.09 13.27
C GLY A 45 12.14 -9.97 12.02
N TRP A 46 11.50 -11.05 11.57
CA TRP A 46 10.52 -11.04 10.49
C TRP A 46 9.10 -11.11 11.02
N PHE A 47 8.22 -10.24 10.51
CA PHE A 47 6.81 -10.20 10.88
C PHE A 47 6.00 -11.00 9.87
N LEU A 48 5.63 -12.23 10.23
CA LEU A 48 4.76 -13.09 9.45
C LEU A 48 3.31 -12.65 9.71
N ARG A 49 2.54 -12.39 8.65
CA ARG A 49 1.16 -11.89 8.74
C ARG A 49 0.22 -12.79 7.94
N SER A 50 -0.93 -13.12 8.52
CA SER A 50 -1.98 -13.91 7.89
C SER A 50 -3.36 -13.36 8.22
N ASP A 51 -4.25 -13.46 7.25
CA ASP A 51 -5.63 -13.03 7.34
C ASP A 51 -6.53 -14.00 6.58
N ASP A 52 -7.83 -13.89 6.81
CA ASP A 52 -8.80 -14.80 6.23
C ASP A 52 -8.79 -14.70 4.70
N GLY A 53 -8.73 -15.88 4.06
CA GLY A 53 -8.82 -16.06 2.61
C GLY A 53 -7.59 -15.64 1.81
N GLY A 54 -6.57 -15.02 2.40
CA GLY A 54 -5.35 -14.65 1.68
C GLY A 54 -5.54 -13.55 0.62
N HIS A 55 -6.68 -12.86 0.63
CA HIS A 55 -7.11 -11.98 -0.46
C HIS A 55 -6.31 -10.68 -0.57
N VAL A 56 -5.81 -10.17 0.56
CA VAL A 56 -5.04 -8.92 0.60
C VAL A 56 -3.58 -9.25 0.87
N ARG A 57 -2.74 -9.07 -0.16
CA ARG A 57 -1.31 -9.42 -0.12
C ARG A 57 -0.56 -8.81 1.07
N ARG A 58 -0.86 -7.55 1.41
CA ARG A 58 -0.19 -6.84 2.53
C ARG A 58 -0.46 -7.46 3.90
N THR A 59 -1.66 -7.99 4.13
CA THR A 59 -1.99 -8.69 5.39
C THR A 59 -1.65 -10.18 5.34
N ASN A 60 -1.18 -10.67 4.20
CA ASN A 60 -0.81 -12.08 3.95
C ASN A 60 0.59 -12.16 3.35
N SER A 61 1.55 -11.48 3.98
CA SER A 61 2.96 -11.49 3.59
C SER A 61 3.87 -11.21 4.78
N VAL A 62 5.09 -11.71 4.69
CA VAL A 62 6.18 -11.37 5.62
C VAL A 62 6.63 -9.94 5.40
N ALA A 63 6.78 -9.17 6.47
CA ALA A 63 7.58 -7.95 6.50
C ALA A 63 8.94 -8.28 7.13
N PRO A 64 10.02 -8.38 6.32
CA PRO A 64 11.36 -8.71 6.81
C PRO A 64 12.05 -7.46 7.36
N SER A 65 11.66 -7.03 8.56
CA SER A 65 12.05 -5.74 9.13
C SER A 65 13.49 -5.71 9.68
N GLU A 66 13.95 -6.83 10.23
CA GLU A 66 15.28 -6.94 10.83
C GLU A 66 16.04 -8.16 10.29
N ALA A 67 17.37 -8.08 10.30
CA ALA A 67 18.22 -9.16 9.80
C ALA A 67 18.05 -10.45 10.63
N GLY A 68 17.86 -10.29 11.94
CA GLY A 68 17.84 -11.41 12.88
C GLY A 68 19.21 -12.05 13.04
N ARG A 69 19.25 -13.28 13.54
CA ARG A 69 20.48 -14.05 13.80
C ARG A 69 20.58 -15.31 12.95
N ASP A 70 19.44 -15.87 12.52
CA ASP A 70 19.43 -17.12 11.81
C ASP A 70 19.78 -16.94 10.33
N PRO A 71 20.38 -17.95 9.68
CA PRO A 71 20.53 -18.02 8.24
C PRO A 71 19.20 -17.80 7.48
N ILE A 72 19.25 -17.06 6.37
CA ILE A 72 18.07 -16.66 5.59
C ILE A 72 17.29 -17.88 5.09
N ASP A 73 17.97 -18.91 4.60
CA ASP A 73 17.37 -20.16 4.11
C ASP A 73 16.55 -20.88 5.19
N LEU A 74 17.03 -20.92 6.43
CA LEU A 74 16.29 -21.47 7.56
C LEU A 74 15.04 -20.67 7.88
N LYS A 75 15.14 -19.34 7.85
CA LYS A 75 13.99 -18.42 8.05
C LYS A 75 12.96 -18.60 6.94
N VAL A 76 13.41 -18.67 5.69
CA VAL A 76 12.55 -18.93 4.52
C VAL A 76 11.84 -20.27 4.65
N ALA A 77 12.52 -21.33 5.09
CA ALA A 77 11.89 -22.63 5.31
C ALA A 77 10.80 -22.56 6.41
N ARG A 78 11.01 -21.79 7.48
CA ARG A 78 9.98 -21.54 8.51
C ARG A 78 8.79 -20.75 7.96
N VAL A 79 9.04 -19.72 7.16
CA VAL A 79 8.00 -18.95 6.46
C VAL A 79 7.15 -19.88 5.58
N VAL A 80 7.77 -20.73 4.77
CA VAL A 80 7.06 -21.69 3.91
C VAL A 80 6.15 -22.58 4.75
N ARG A 81 6.70 -23.23 5.80
CA ARG A 81 5.91 -24.08 6.70
C ARG A 81 4.74 -23.35 7.36
N TRP A 82 4.97 -22.10 7.79
CA TRP A 82 3.95 -21.33 8.48
C TRP A 82 2.75 -20.99 7.58
N TYR A 83 3.01 -20.57 6.33
CA TYR A 83 1.94 -20.29 5.37
C TYR A 83 1.27 -21.56 4.84
N THR A 84 2.03 -22.63 4.55
CA THR A 84 1.44 -23.89 4.04
C THR A 84 0.54 -24.57 5.06
N ALA A 85 0.89 -24.54 6.34
CA ALA A 85 0.04 -25.03 7.44
C ALA A 85 -1.32 -24.33 7.52
N ARG A 86 -1.46 -23.15 6.90
CA ARG A 86 -2.69 -22.34 6.83
C ARG A 86 -3.37 -22.43 5.47
N GLY A 87 -2.89 -23.27 4.55
CA GLY A 87 -3.38 -23.32 3.17
C GLY A 87 -3.16 -22.01 2.41
N ARG A 88 -2.09 -21.26 2.76
CA ARG A 88 -1.76 -19.97 2.15
C ARG A 88 -0.48 -20.09 1.33
N ARG A 89 -0.38 -19.27 0.28
CA ARG A 89 0.84 -19.15 -0.50
C ARG A 89 1.85 -18.28 0.28
N PRO A 90 3.08 -18.76 0.54
CA PRO A 90 4.12 -17.96 1.17
C PRO A 90 4.44 -16.73 0.32
N ARG A 91 4.68 -15.60 1.00
CA ARG A 91 4.92 -14.32 0.36
C ARG A 91 5.82 -13.45 1.23
N ILE A 92 6.88 -12.89 0.68
CA ILE A 92 7.81 -12.00 1.40
C ILE A 92 7.82 -10.64 0.69
N GLN A 93 7.59 -9.55 1.44
CA GLN A 93 7.65 -8.19 0.93
C GLN A 93 9.10 -7.72 0.83
N LEU A 94 9.55 -7.37 -0.37
CA LEU A 94 10.91 -6.88 -0.64
C LEU A 94 10.85 -5.40 -1.02
N SER A 95 11.08 -4.54 -0.05
CA SER A 95 11.33 -3.11 -0.23
C SER A 95 12.83 -2.80 -0.09
N PRO A 96 13.30 -1.58 -0.39
CA PRO A 96 14.66 -1.17 -0.07
C PRO A 96 14.98 -1.20 1.44
N GLY A 97 13.94 -1.22 2.30
CA GLY A 97 14.07 -1.38 3.75
C GLY A 97 14.15 -2.84 4.23
N ALA A 98 13.95 -3.83 3.35
CA ALA A 98 13.92 -5.24 3.71
C ALA A 98 15.29 -5.76 4.17
N MET A 99 15.33 -6.42 5.32
CA MET A 99 16.52 -7.01 5.93
C MET A 99 16.47 -8.55 5.96
N PRO A 100 17.61 -9.24 5.84
CA PRO A 100 18.95 -8.70 5.56
C PRO A 100 19.12 -8.23 4.09
N ARG A 101 20.21 -7.51 3.79
CA ARG A 101 20.41 -6.83 2.49
C ARG A 101 20.51 -7.77 1.29
N ASP A 102 21.04 -8.96 1.51
CA ASP A 102 21.18 -10.04 0.54
C ASP A 102 19.91 -10.88 0.38
N LEU A 103 18.82 -10.58 1.11
CA LEU A 103 17.58 -11.35 1.10
C LEU A 103 17.02 -11.57 -0.32
N ARG A 104 17.00 -10.52 -1.16
CA ARG A 104 16.49 -10.64 -2.53
C ARG A 104 17.30 -11.68 -3.31
N THR A 105 18.62 -11.55 -3.32
CA THR A 105 19.52 -12.45 -4.05
C THR A 105 19.38 -13.88 -3.54
N THR A 106 19.33 -14.07 -2.22
CA THR A 106 19.15 -15.39 -1.60
C THR A 106 17.80 -16.01 -1.97
N LEU A 107 16.71 -15.25 -1.98
CA LEU A 107 15.41 -15.75 -2.42
C LEU A 107 15.41 -16.19 -3.88
N MET A 108 16.06 -15.43 -4.77
CA MET A 108 16.17 -15.81 -6.19
C MET A 108 17.00 -17.09 -6.35
N ALA A 109 18.09 -17.24 -5.60
CA ALA A 109 18.89 -18.46 -5.58
C ALA A 109 18.09 -19.68 -5.06
N LEU A 110 17.13 -19.45 -4.17
CA LEU A 110 16.17 -20.46 -3.68
C LEU A 110 14.97 -20.70 -4.63
N GLY A 111 14.99 -20.13 -5.85
CA GLY A 111 13.95 -20.35 -6.85
C GLY A 111 12.65 -19.58 -6.59
N TRP A 112 12.68 -18.53 -5.76
CA TRP A 112 11.54 -17.62 -5.61
C TRP A 112 11.44 -16.71 -6.82
N VAL A 113 10.23 -16.28 -7.14
CA VAL A 113 9.93 -15.37 -8.24
C VAL A 113 9.30 -14.08 -7.72
N LEU A 114 9.53 -12.98 -8.43
CA LEU A 114 9.00 -11.68 -8.07
C LEU A 114 7.63 -11.45 -8.73
N GLU A 115 6.68 -10.95 -7.96
CA GLU A 115 5.43 -10.42 -8.49
C GLU A 115 5.55 -8.97 -8.94
N VAL A 116 4.47 -8.47 -9.56
CA VAL A 116 4.36 -7.09 -10.02
C VAL A 116 4.67 -6.07 -8.91
N PRO A 117 5.47 -5.03 -9.21
CA PRO A 117 5.85 -4.03 -8.23
C PRO A 117 4.69 -3.13 -7.82
N VAL A 118 4.80 -2.62 -6.60
CA VAL A 118 3.92 -1.62 -6.00
C VAL A 118 4.75 -0.38 -5.72
N ALA A 119 4.29 0.78 -6.18
CA ALA A 119 4.87 2.07 -5.85
C ALA A 119 4.27 2.57 -4.55
N VAL A 120 5.14 2.99 -3.63
CA VAL A 120 4.78 3.83 -2.48
C VAL A 120 4.97 5.27 -2.91
N MET A 121 3.86 5.99 -3.00
CA MET A 121 3.88 7.41 -3.39
C MET A 121 3.59 8.26 -2.16
N VAL A 122 4.32 9.35 -2.02
CA VAL A 122 4.22 10.27 -0.88
C VAL A 122 3.94 11.69 -1.36
N ARG A 123 3.27 12.46 -0.50
CA ARG A 123 3.22 13.90 -0.57
C ARG A 123 3.58 14.43 0.82
N VAL A 124 4.74 15.06 0.93
CA VAL A 124 5.24 15.62 2.19
C VAL A 124 4.73 17.04 2.31
N ALA A 125 4.28 17.46 3.50
CA ALA A 125 4.00 18.87 3.75
C ALA A 125 5.33 19.63 3.72
N ASP A 126 5.47 20.65 2.87
CA ASP A 126 6.65 21.50 2.92
C ASP A 126 6.60 22.37 4.17
N ALA A 127 7.70 22.42 4.93
CA ALA A 127 7.83 23.32 6.09
C ALA A 127 7.73 24.81 5.69
N THR A 128 7.83 25.10 4.39
CA THR A 128 7.73 26.44 3.78
C THR A 128 6.38 26.72 3.12
N ASP A 129 5.37 25.85 3.24
CA ASP A 129 4.02 26.05 2.68
C ASP A 129 3.18 27.13 3.40
N GLY A 130 3.83 28.22 3.81
CA GLY A 130 3.18 29.52 3.98
C GLY A 130 2.82 30.18 2.65
N THR A 131 3.24 29.63 1.49
CA THR A 131 2.94 30.18 0.17
C THR A 131 2.79 29.06 -0.89
N GLY A 132 1.57 28.76 -1.35
CA GLY A 132 1.43 28.36 -2.77
C GLY A 132 0.39 27.30 -3.19
N LEU A 133 -0.15 26.44 -2.33
CA LEU A 133 -1.29 25.57 -2.69
C LEU A 133 -2.61 25.94 -2.00
N ALA A 134 -2.61 27.06 -1.27
CA ALA A 134 -3.79 27.60 -0.59
C ALA A 134 -4.83 28.27 -1.53
N HIS A 135 -4.69 28.22 -2.86
CA HIS A 135 -5.54 29.02 -3.76
C HIS A 135 -6.02 28.36 -5.07
N GLU A 136 -5.85 27.05 -5.27
CA GLU A 136 -6.86 26.36 -6.10
C GLU A 136 -8.03 26.03 -5.18
N SER A 137 -9.24 26.49 -5.52
CA SER A 137 -10.44 26.01 -4.84
C SER A 137 -10.43 24.49 -4.93
N LEU A 138 -10.16 23.81 -3.82
CA LEU A 138 -10.22 22.35 -3.78
C LEU A 138 -11.69 22.00 -3.97
N ASP A 139 -12.05 21.68 -5.21
CA ASP A 139 -13.39 21.17 -5.48
C ASP A 139 -13.54 19.83 -4.76
N THR A 140 -14.11 19.90 -3.57
CA THR A 140 -14.55 18.79 -2.74
C THR A 140 -16.07 18.72 -2.71
N SER A 141 -16.73 19.40 -3.66
CA SER A 141 -18.19 19.35 -3.77
C SER A 141 -18.64 17.90 -3.90
N GLU A 142 -19.82 17.64 -3.33
CA GLU A 142 -20.44 16.31 -3.31
C GLU A 142 -19.64 15.24 -2.55
N VAL A 143 -18.58 15.61 -1.82
CA VAL A 143 -17.87 14.68 -0.93
C VAL A 143 -18.38 14.81 0.50
N ARG A 144 -18.80 13.69 1.07
CA ARG A 144 -19.14 13.58 2.49
C ARG A 144 -18.05 12.80 3.21
N LEU A 145 -17.54 13.38 4.30
CA LEU A 145 -16.62 12.73 5.22
C LEU A 145 -17.40 12.13 6.40
N SER A 146 -16.93 10.97 6.88
CA SER A 146 -17.49 10.29 8.04
C SER A 146 -16.37 9.64 8.86
N ARG A 147 -16.56 9.53 10.17
CA ARG A 147 -15.67 8.77 11.07
C ARG A 147 -15.88 7.25 10.95
N HIS A 148 -16.98 6.82 10.36
CA HIS A 148 -17.37 5.42 10.21
C HIS A 148 -17.68 5.06 8.75
N ALA A 149 -17.44 3.82 8.37
CA ALA A 149 -17.86 3.27 7.09
C ALA A 149 -19.39 3.16 7.07
N THR A 150 -20.09 4.19 6.59
CA THR A 150 -21.56 4.22 6.56
C THR A 150 -22.09 3.10 5.65
N PRO A 151 -23.36 2.68 5.82
CA PRO A 151 -23.98 1.70 4.93
C PRO A 151 -23.87 2.09 3.43
N GLU A 152 -23.96 3.37 3.11
CA GLU A 152 -23.81 3.91 1.75
C GLU A 152 -22.39 3.74 1.23
N TRP A 153 -21.37 4.08 2.05
CA TRP A 153 -19.97 3.88 1.70
C TRP A 153 -19.66 2.40 1.47
N GLN A 154 -20.13 1.52 2.36
CA GLN A 154 -19.93 0.07 2.22
C GLN A 154 -20.62 -0.47 0.97
N ARG A 155 -21.86 -0.06 0.69
CA ARG A 155 -22.58 -0.46 -0.54
C ARG A 155 -21.83 0.00 -1.79
N ALA A 156 -21.34 1.22 -1.82
CA ALA A 156 -20.57 1.74 -2.94
C ALA A 156 -19.26 0.97 -3.12
N TYR A 157 -18.50 0.75 -2.06
CA TYR A 157 -17.25 -0.01 -2.11
C TYR A 157 -17.46 -1.48 -2.54
N ARG A 158 -18.55 -2.13 -2.13
CA ARG A 158 -18.89 -3.49 -2.63
C ARG A 158 -19.09 -3.49 -4.14
N ARG A 159 -19.82 -2.50 -4.67
CA ARG A 159 -20.11 -2.39 -6.10
C ARG A 159 -18.85 -2.13 -6.93
N THR A 160 -17.88 -1.36 -6.43
CA THR A 160 -16.60 -1.16 -7.13
C THR A 160 -15.76 -2.45 -7.20
N LEU A 161 -16.09 -3.44 -6.37
CA LEU A 161 -15.46 -4.76 -6.32
C LEU A 161 -16.38 -5.88 -6.83
N ALA A 162 -17.38 -5.57 -7.69
CA ALA A 162 -18.38 -6.55 -8.15
C ALA A 162 -17.79 -7.79 -8.84
N HIS A 163 -16.57 -7.69 -9.39
CA HIS A 163 -15.85 -8.79 -10.04
C HIS A 163 -14.73 -9.39 -9.19
N ALA A 164 -14.63 -9.01 -7.91
CA ALA A 164 -13.63 -9.57 -7.02
C ALA A 164 -13.95 -11.05 -6.72
N PRO A 165 -12.93 -11.90 -6.54
CA PRO A 165 -13.09 -13.27 -6.09
C PRO A 165 -13.96 -13.40 -4.82
N PRO A 166 -14.63 -14.55 -4.63
CA PRO A 166 -15.37 -14.83 -3.40
C PRO A 166 -14.52 -14.58 -2.15
N GLY A 167 -15.07 -13.90 -1.15
CA GLY A 167 -14.39 -13.57 0.11
C GLY A 167 -13.54 -12.29 0.08
N GLU A 168 -13.05 -11.83 -1.08
CA GLU A 168 -12.16 -10.65 -1.15
C GLU A 168 -12.88 -9.36 -0.72
N VAL A 169 -14.13 -9.19 -1.15
CA VAL A 169 -14.94 -8.01 -0.79
C VAL A 169 -15.13 -7.92 0.73
N ALA A 170 -15.44 -9.04 1.38
CA ALA A 170 -15.63 -9.10 2.82
C ALA A 170 -14.32 -8.82 3.58
N ALA A 171 -13.21 -9.39 3.13
CA ALA A 171 -11.89 -9.18 3.72
C ALA A 171 -11.45 -7.70 3.63
N ARG A 172 -11.61 -7.07 2.47
CA ARG A 172 -11.26 -5.65 2.27
C ARG A 172 -12.13 -4.71 3.08
N LEU A 173 -13.45 -4.93 3.09
CA LEU A 173 -14.36 -4.15 3.92
C LEU A 173 -14.00 -4.24 5.40
N ARG A 174 -13.72 -5.45 5.88
CA ARG A 174 -13.29 -5.66 7.26
C ARG A 174 -12.03 -4.86 7.55
N LEU A 175 -11.00 -4.94 6.70
CA LEU A 175 -9.76 -4.19 6.89
C LEU A 175 -9.98 -2.69 6.93
N ALA A 176 -10.83 -2.14 6.07
CA ALA A 176 -11.19 -0.72 6.12
C ALA A 176 -11.91 -0.36 7.45
N VAL A 177 -12.86 -1.20 7.87
CA VAL A 177 -13.65 -1.01 9.11
C VAL A 177 -12.82 -1.19 10.37
N ASP A 178 -11.84 -2.09 10.38
CA ASP A 178 -11.00 -2.42 11.53
C ASP A 178 -9.71 -1.59 11.60
N ALA A 179 -9.39 -0.81 10.56
CA ALA A 179 -8.23 0.07 10.55
C ALA A 179 -8.17 0.95 11.83
N PRO A 180 -6.98 1.24 12.36
CA PRO A 180 -6.85 2.03 13.58
C PRO A 180 -7.39 3.45 13.41
N ALA A 181 -7.81 4.06 14.52
CA ALA A 181 -8.15 5.48 14.58
C ALA A 181 -6.90 6.32 14.91
N PRO A 182 -6.83 7.62 14.55
CA PRO A 182 -7.84 8.37 13.78
C PRO A 182 -7.97 7.93 12.32
N LYS A 183 -9.21 7.90 11.81
CA LYS A 183 -9.51 7.59 10.40
C LYS A 183 -10.75 8.32 9.90
N ALA A 184 -10.84 8.48 8.59
CA ALA A 184 -12.00 9.07 7.92
C ALA A 184 -12.33 8.35 6.62
N TYR A 185 -13.62 8.31 6.30
CA TYR A 185 -14.17 7.73 5.09
C TYR A 185 -14.75 8.84 4.23
N ALA A 186 -14.34 8.89 2.96
CA ALA A 186 -14.88 9.82 1.98
C ALA A 186 -15.84 9.10 1.04
N SER A 187 -16.97 9.74 0.74
CA SER A 187 -17.97 9.30 -0.23
C SER A 187 -18.27 10.45 -1.19
N ALA A 188 -18.05 10.28 -2.50
CA ALA A 188 -18.35 11.30 -3.50
C ALA A 188 -19.60 10.93 -4.33
N GLY A 189 -20.52 11.88 -4.47
CA GLY A 189 -21.74 11.78 -5.30
C GLY A 189 -22.96 12.44 -4.65
N VAL A 190 -23.85 12.99 -5.48
CA VAL A 190 -25.01 13.79 -5.04
C VAL A 190 -26.05 12.93 -4.29
N ALA A 191 -26.64 11.95 -4.96
CA ALA A 191 -27.69 11.09 -4.39
C ALA A 191 -27.16 9.77 -3.81
N SER A 192 -26.15 9.19 -4.45
CA SER A 192 -25.50 7.96 -3.99
C SER A 192 -24.00 8.03 -4.24
N PRO A 193 -23.15 7.45 -3.37
CA PRO A 193 -21.72 7.47 -3.60
C PRO A 193 -21.34 6.65 -4.84
N VAL A 194 -20.61 7.29 -5.76
CA VAL A 194 -20.02 6.67 -6.96
C VAL A 194 -18.49 6.56 -6.86
N ALA A 195 -17.89 7.24 -5.89
CA ALA A 195 -16.50 7.00 -5.49
C ALA A 195 -16.37 7.03 -3.97
N VAL A 196 -15.37 6.31 -3.48
CA VAL A 196 -15.08 6.14 -2.06
C VAL A 196 -13.58 6.12 -1.82
N GLY A 197 -13.18 6.37 -0.58
CA GLY A 197 -11.83 6.15 -0.08
C GLY A 197 -11.79 6.19 1.45
N VAL A 198 -10.68 5.75 2.03
CA VAL A 198 -10.42 5.83 3.48
C VAL A 198 -9.04 6.40 3.75
N ALA A 199 -8.94 7.24 4.78
CA ALA A 199 -7.68 7.73 5.32
C ALA A 199 -7.46 7.18 6.72
N VAL A 200 -6.22 6.80 7.04
CA VAL A 200 -5.81 6.27 8.35
C VAL A 200 -4.55 6.99 8.80
N MET A 201 -4.59 7.56 10.00
CA MET A 201 -3.45 8.25 10.61
C MET A 201 -2.52 7.26 11.33
N GLY A 202 -1.23 7.50 11.26
CA GLY A 202 -0.21 6.74 12.00
C GLY A 202 1.12 7.48 12.00
N GLU A 203 1.62 7.77 13.21
CA GLU A 203 2.99 8.27 13.43
C GLU A 203 3.41 9.45 12.53
N GLY A 204 2.57 10.49 12.49
CA GLY A 204 2.82 11.70 11.69
C GLY A 204 2.50 11.56 10.19
N TRP A 205 2.15 10.37 9.74
CA TRP A 205 1.72 10.09 8.37
C TRP A 205 0.22 9.82 8.27
N MET A 206 -0.36 10.14 7.12
CA MET A 206 -1.70 9.71 6.72
C MET A 206 -1.61 8.75 5.53
N GLY A 207 -2.06 7.51 5.71
CA GLY A 207 -2.23 6.56 4.62
C GLY A 207 -3.59 6.73 3.95
N ILE A 208 -3.62 6.80 2.62
CA ILE A 208 -4.86 6.78 1.83
C ILE A 208 -5.03 5.40 1.19
N PHE A 209 -6.17 4.76 1.46
CA PHE A 209 -6.48 3.41 1.00
C PHE A 209 -7.86 3.37 0.32
N ASP A 210 -8.10 2.26 -0.38
CA ASP A 210 -9.42 1.89 -0.89
C ASP A 210 -10.11 2.97 -1.75
N VAL A 211 -9.30 3.79 -2.44
CA VAL A 211 -9.80 4.75 -3.41
C VAL A 211 -10.35 3.99 -4.61
N ALA A 212 -11.66 4.01 -4.76
CA ALA A 212 -12.37 3.28 -5.80
C ALA A 212 -13.47 4.15 -6.40
N THR A 213 -13.74 3.98 -7.69
CA THR A 213 -14.78 4.69 -8.43
C THR A 213 -15.53 3.70 -9.30
N MET A 214 -16.84 3.85 -9.40
CA MET A 214 -17.68 3.01 -10.27
C MET A 214 -17.21 3.13 -11.72
N PRO A 215 -17.21 2.02 -12.50
CA PRO A 215 -16.83 2.04 -13.91
C PRO A 215 -17.56 3.12 -14.74
N GLU A 216 -18.87 3.28 -14.50
CA GLU A 216 -19.73 4.26 -15.18
C GLU A 216 -19.47 5.73 -14.78
N SER A 217 -18.67 5.97 -13.73
CA SER A 217 -18.34 7.31 -13.22
C SER A 217 -16.85 7.63 -13.32
N LEU A 218 -16.08 6.84 -14.07
CA LEU A 218 -14.66 7.09 -14.31
C LEU A 218 -14.43 8.37 -15.10
N ARG A 219 -13.26 8.99 -14.88
CA ARG A 219 -12.80 10.23 -15.56
C ARG A 219 -13.69 11.47 -15.36
N GLN A 220 -14.56 11.46 -14.35
CA GLN A 220 -15.42 12.61 -13.96
C GLN A 220 -14.90 13.35 -12.71
N GLY A 221 -13.67 13.08 -12.29
CA GLY A 221 -13.01 13.77 -11.17
C GLY A 221 -13.39 13.28 -9.77
N HIS A 222 -14.31 12.31 -9.61
CA HIS A 222 -14.73 11.85 -8.28
C HIS A 222 -13.59 11.33 -7.39
N ALA A 223 -12.68 10.51 -7.95
CA ALA A 223 -11.50 10.04 -7.21
C ALA A 223 -10.59 11.21 -6.76
N THR A 224 -10.43 12.24 -7.60
CA THR A 224 -9.69 13.46 -7.26
C THR A 224 -10.34 14.16 -6.08
N ARG A 225 -11.66 14.33 -6.09
CA ARG A 225 -12.41 14.96 -4.99
C ARG A 225 -12.29 14.17 -3.69
N VAL A 226 -12.38 12.83 -3.76
CA VAL A 226 -12.14 11.92 -2.61
C VAL A 226 -10.76 12.14 -2.00
N VAL A 227 -9.70 12.09 -2.81
CA VAL A 227 -8.32 12.23 -2.31
C VAL A 227 -8.07 13.62 -1.74
N ARG A 228 -8.61 14.68 -2.37
CA ARG A 228 -8.53 16.06 -1.87
C ARG A 228 -9.23 16.22 -0.52
N ALA A 229 -10.44 15.70 -0.38
CA ALA A 229 -11.19 15.78 0.88
C ALA A 229 -10.49 15.01 2.02
N LEU A 230 -9.98 13.80 1.75
CA LEU A 230 -9.20 13.04 2.72
C LEU A 230 -7.88 13.74 3.09
N SER A 231 -7.22 14.36 2.11
CA SER A 231 -6.01 15.15 2.34
C SER A 231 -6.26 16.34 3.25
N ALA A 232 -7.33 17.11 3.00
CA ALA A 232 -7.70 18.25 3.82
C ALA A 232 -8.00 17.83 5.26
N TRP A 233 -8.76 16.74 5.42
CA TRP A 233 -9.01 16.13 6.73
C TRP A 233 -7.72 15.71 7.44
N GLY A 234 -6.78 15.09 6.72
CA GLY A 234 -5.48 14.71 7.27
C GLY A 234 -4.67 15.90 7.77
N SER A 235 -4.64 16.99 6.99
CA SER A 235 -3.98 18.24 7.36
C SER A 235 -4.58 18.86 8.63
N GLU A 236 -5.92 18.87 8.77
CA GLU A 236 -6.61 19.34 9.98
C GLU A 236 -6.26 18.50 11.21
N MET A 237 -5.99 17.20 11.02
CA MET A 237 -5.57 16.27 12.08
C MET A 237 -4.07 16.34 12.41
N GLY A 238 -3.32 17.28 11.82
CA GLY A 238 -1.87 17.41 12.01
C GLY A 238 -1.03 16.44 11.16
N GLY A 239 -1.67 15.69 10.25
CA GLY A 239 -1.01 14.83 9.28
C GLY A 239 -0.56 15.60 8.05
N GLY A 240 0.63 16.21 8.13
CA GLY A 240 1.21 16.94 6.99
C GLY A 240 1.65 16.02 5.85
N SER A 241 2.17 14.84 6.19
CA SER A 241 2.73 13.91 5.20
C SER A 241 1.76 12.78 4.88
N HIS A 242 1.50 12.56 3.60
CA HIS A 242 0.54 11.57 3.09
C HIS A 242 1.28 10.49 2.31
N TYR A 243 0.80 9.25 2.39
CA TYR A 243 1.30 8.18 1.54
C TYR A 243 0.14 7.32 1.00
N LEU A 244 0.43 6.63 -0.10
CA LEU A 244 -0.44 5.63 -0.68
C LEU A 244 0.39 4.56 -1.38
N GLN A 245 -0.23 3.42 -1.62
CA GLN A 245 0.39 2.29 -2.30
C GLN A 245 -0.43 1.92 -3.52
N VAL A 246 0.21 1.90 -4.69
CA VAL A 246 -0.45 1.67 -5.97
C VAL A 246 0.38 0.73 -6.84
N ALA A 247 -0.26 -0.25 -7.47
CA ALA A 247 0.43 -1.13 -8.41
C ALA A 247 1.08 -0.29 -9.54
N VAL A 248 2.34 -0.55 -9.88
CA VAL A 248 3.06 0.22 -10.90
C VAL A 248 2.35 0.18 -12.26
N ALA A 249 1.73 -0.97 -12.58
CA ALA A 249 0.94 -1.16 -13.79
C ALA A 249 -0.34 -0.32 -13.85
N ASN A 250 -0.82 0.23 -12.72
CA ASN A 250 -2.02 1.08 -12.68
C ASN A 250 -1.67 2.52 -13.05
N VAL A 251 -1.35 2.73 -14.34
CA VAL A 251 -0.97 4.03 -14.90
C VAL A 251 -2.04 5.11 -14.61
N GLY A 252 -3.33 4.77 -14.73
CA GLY A 252 -4.43 5.71 -14.49
C GLY A 252 -4.46 6.25 -13.06
N ALA A 253 -4.31 5.38 -12.06
CA ALA A 253 -4.25 5.81 -10.66
C ALA A 253 -2.96 6.59 -10.36
N ARG A 254 -1.80 6.13 -10.86
CA ARG A 254 -0.53 6.85 -10.69
C ARG A 254 -0.59 8.27 -11.25
N SER A 255 -1.07 8.44 -12.48
CA SER A 255 -1.21 9.77 -13.08
C SER A 255 -2.20 10.66 -12.33
N LEU A 256 -3.24 10.08 -11.69
CA LEU A 256 -4.12 10.84 -10.79
C LEU A 256 -3.36 11.35 -9.57
N TYR A 257 -2.55 10.50 -8.92
CA TYR A 257 -1.80 10.88 -7.73
C TYR A 257 -0.67 11.87 -8.05
N GLU A 258 0.03 11.70 -9.18
CA GLU A 258 1.05 12.63 -9.68
C GLU A 258 0.47 14.04 -9.87
N ARG A 259 -0.71 14.16 -10.49
CA ARG A 259 -1.43 15.45 -10.62
C ARG A 259 -1.86 16.07 -9.28
N LEU A 260 -1.95 15.25 -8.22
CA LEU A 260 -2.28 15.70 -6.86
C LEU A 260 -1.03 16.01 -6.02
N GLY A 261 0.16 16.01 -6.63
CA GLY A 261 1.43 16.34 -6.00
C GLY A 261 2.11 15.16 -5.32
N TYR A 262 1.61 13.94 -5.47
CA TYR A 262 2.31 12.75 -4.97
C TYR A 262 3.48 12.39 -5.89
N ARG A 263 4.59 11.95 -5.30
CA ARG A 263 5.75 11.43 -6.01
C ARG A 263 6.10 10.04 -5.51
N THR A 264 6.62 9.19 -6.38
CA THR A 264 7.12 7.87 -5.96
C THR A 264 8.31 8.06 -5.01
N ALA A 265 8.20 7.51 -3.80
CA ALA A 265 9.29 7.47 -2.81
C ALA A 265 10.17 6.24 -3.02
N TYR A 266 9.54 5.08 -3.20
CA TYR A 266 10.19 3.81 -3.50
C TYR A 266 9.18 2.82 -4.10
N THR A 267 9.69 1.71 -4.61
CA THR A 267 8.88 0.56 -5.02
C THR A 267 9.23 -0.66 -4.18
N TYR A 268 8.26 -1.52 -3.93
CA TYR A 268 8.50 -2.85 -3.38
C TYR A 268 7.85 -3.92 -4.28
N VAL A 269 8.35 -5.14 -4.16
CA VAL A 269 7.77 -6.33 -4.80
C VAL A 269 7.42 -7.37 -3.75
N TYR A 270 6.59 -8.34 -4.12
CA TYR A 270 6.43 -9.55 -3.33
C TYR A 270 7.20 -10.68 -3.99
N ALA A 271 8.07 -11.36 -3.24
CA ALA A 271 8.62 -12.64 -3.64
C ALA A 271 7.68 -13.76 -3.20
N VAL A 272 7.55 -14.78 -4.05
CA VAL A 272 6.74 -15.98 -3.82
C VAL A 272 7.49 -17.21 -4.32
N PRO A 273 7.25 -18.42 -3.76
CA PRO A 273 7.86 -19.63 -4.29
C PRO A 273 7.55 -19.80 -5.79
N GLY A 274 8.58 -20.16 -6.57
CA GLY A 274 8.43 -20.60 -7.96
C GLY A 274 7.61 -21.89 -8.03
N ARG A 275 7.07 -22.21 -9.22
CA ARG A 275 6.22 -23.40 -9.41
C ARG A 275 6.93 -24.72 -9.06
N ASP A 276 8.26 -24.74 -9.07
CA ASP A 276 9.08 -25.93 -8.82
C ASP A 276 9.74 -25.92 -7.42
N ALA A 277 9.63 -24.85 -6.65
CA ALA A 277 10.26 -24.70 -5.32
C ALA A 277 9.49 -25.41 -4.18
N GLY A 278 8.57 -26.30 -4.53
CA GLY A 278 7.67 -27.01 -3.61
C GLY A 278 7.76 -28.55 -3.68
N GLN A 279 8.78 -29.09 -4.34
CA GLN A 279 9.15 -30.52 -4.26
C GLN A 279 10.35 -30.70 -3.34
#